data_AF-A0A6P0VAA2-F1
#
_entry.id   AF-A0A6P0VAA2-F1
#
_cell.length_a   1.000
_cell.length_b   1.000
_cell.length_c   1.000
_cell.angle_alpha   90.00
_cell.angle_beta   90.00
_cell.angle_gamma   90.00
#
_symmetry.space_group_name_H-M   'P 1'
#
loop_
_entity.id
_entity.type
_entity.pdbx_description
1 polymer ?
#
loop_
_entity_poly.entity_id
_entity_poly.type
_entity_poly.pdbx_seq_one_letter_code
_entity_poly.pdbx_strand_id
1 'polypeptide(L)'
;MNSDLINQFTNQWGANGLPYPIAIHPNLVHLTLGLFIVAIAFDIVGAFFPLEKPIFKFLAIPATRSNFFDVGWYNMLAAAVVTFFTVAAGFYEIMLAQPDTEVRSAWGLQAMETMLWHGVGGVLLLLLIVGMTVWRGFQRFLWRQDKARQVQWTYLLAGLGIFALMFVHGTLGAQLAADFGVHISADRLLRLGQDPNLVLK
;
A
#
# COMPACT_ATOMS: atom_id res chain seq x y z
N MET A 1 -21.21 2.99 26.67
CA MET A 1 -20.37 1.80 26.45
C MET A 1 -19.74 1.47 27.80
N ASN A 2 -19.81 0.22 28.27
CA ASN A 2 -19.39 -0.12 29.64
C ASN A 2 -17.86 -0.09 29.74
N SER A 3 -17.30 0.85 30.49
CA SER A 3 -15.84 1.08 30.62
C SER A 3 -15.11 -0.15 31.14
N ASP A 4 -15.76 -0.96 31.97
CA ASP A 4 -15.17 -2.17 32.55
C ASP A 4 -14.91 -3.26 31.50
N LEU A 5 -15.77 -3.38 30.47
CA LEU A 5 -15.57 -4.33 29.37
C LEU A 5 -14.40 -3.89 28.48
N ILE A 6 -14.28 -2.59 28.19
CA ILE A 6 -13.16 -2.05 27.39
C ILE A 6 -11.84 -2.29 28.13
N ASN A 7 -11.79 -2.00 29.42
CA ASN A 7 -10.60 -2.21 30.25
C ASN A 7 -10.18 -3.69 30.33
N GLN A 8 -11.13 -4.62 30.36
CA GLN A 8 -10.82 -6.06 30.28
C GLN A 8 -10.15 -6.45 28.96
N PHE A 9 -10.56 -5.87 27.83
CA PHE A 9 -9.93 -6.13 26.54
C PHE A 9 -8.59 -5.40 26.36
N THR A 10 -8.47 -4.15 26.82
CA THR A 10 -7.23 -3.37 26.69
C THR A 10 -6.08 -3.98 27.49
N ASN A 11 -6.35 -4.61 28.64
CA ASN A 11 -5.35 -5.35 29.41
C ASN A 11 -4.79 -6.60 28.69
N GLN A 12 -5.41 -7.02 27.58
CA GLN A 12 -4.94 -8.13 26.75
C GLN A 12 -4.20 -7.68 25.48
N TRP A 13 -4.11 -6.38 25.22
CA TRP A 13 -3.47 -5.86 24.01
C TRP A 13 -1.94 -5.87 24.13
N GLY A 14 -1.27 -5.98 22.98
CA GLY A 14 0.19 -5.89 22.89
C GLY A 14 0.70 -4.48 23.18
N ALA A 15 2.02 -4.33 23.32
CA ALA A 15 2.67 -3.03 23.57
C ALA A 15 2.37 -1.96 22.48
N ASN A 16 2.00 -2.40 21.28
CA ASN A 16 1.54 -1.59 20.15
C ASN A 16 0.10 -1.06 20.28
N GLY A 17 -0.65 -1.46 21.31
CA GLY A 17 -2.06 -1.09 21.50
C GLY A 17 -3.04 -1.85 20.59
N LEU A 18 -2.62 -2.98 20.02
CA LEU A 18 -3.45 -3.83 19.15
C LEU A 18 -3.71 -5.21 19.78
N PRO A 19 -4.79 -5.91 19.40
CA PRO A 19 -5.09 -7.27 19.87
C PRO A 19 -4.21 -8.34 19.22
N TYR A 20 -3.16 -7.94 18.50
CA TYR A 20 -2.20 -8.81 17.81
C TYR A 20 -0.80 -8.18 17.88
N PRO A 21 0.26 -8.99 17.79
CA PRO A 21 1.61 -8.55 18.16
C PRO A 21 2.25 -7.54 17.20
N ILE A 22 1.83 -7.50 15.93
CA ILE A 22 2.43 -6.67 14.88
C ILE A 22 1.33 -6.04 14.04
N ALA A 23 1.42 -4.74 13.79
CA ALA A 23 0.55 -4.01 12.87
C ALA A 23 0.47 -4.73 11.51
N ILE A 24 -0.73 -5.05 11.05
CA ILE A 24 -0.95 -5.78 9.79
C ILE A 24 -1.09 -4.83 8.61
N HIS A 25 -1.59 -3.61 8.84
CA HIS A 25 -1.79 -2.62 7.80
C HIS A 25 -0.49 -2.30 7.04
N PRO A 26 0.67 -2.00 7.69
CA PRO A 26 1.90 -1.75 6.97
C PRO A 26 2.34 -2.91 6.07
N ASN A 27 2.14 -4.16 6.50
CA ASN A 27 2.48 -5.33 5.68
C ASN A 27 1.58 -5.42 4.44
N LEU A 28 0.29 -5.16 4.60
CA LEU A 28 -0.66 -5.11 3.49
C LEU A 28 -0.39 -3.92 2.55
N VAL A 29 0.10 -2.79 3.06
CA VAL A 29 0.56 -1.65 2.24
C VAL A 29 1.72 -2.07 1.34
N HIS A 30 2.74 -2.74 1.89
CA HIS A 30 3.88 -3.22 1.09
C HIS A 30 3.45 -4.21 0.01
N LEU A 31 2.54 -5.14 0.35
CA LEU A 31 2.00 -6.08 -0.62
C LEU A 31 1.21 -5.37 -1.73
N THR A 32 0.33 -4.44 -1.37
CA THR A 32 -0.46 -3.63 -2.32
C THR A 32 0.43 -2.83 -3.26
N LEU A 33 1.44 -2.15 -2.69
CA LEU A 33 2.42 -1.37 -3.44
C LEU A 33 3.22 -2.27 -4.39
N GLY A 34 3.75 -3.39 -3.90
CA GLY A 34 4.53 -4.34 -4.70
C GLY A 34 3.72 -4.89 -5.87
N LEU A 35 2.48 -5.34 -5.62
CA LEU A 35 1.57 -5.83 -6.66
C LEU A 35 1.27 -4.73 -7.70
N PHE A 36 0.95 -3.51 -7.27
CA PHE A 36 0.65 -2.42 -8.19
C PHE A 36 1.87 -2.02 -9.05
N ILE A 37 3.06 -1.91 -8.43
CA ILE A 37 4.30 -1.59 -9.14
C ILE A 37 4.62 -2.66 -10.18
N VAL A 38 4.59 -3.94 -9.77
CA VAL A 38 4.83 -5.06 -10.69
C VAL A 38 3.82 -5.04 -11.83
N ALA A 39 2.55 -4.76 -11.54
CA ALA A 39 1.53 -4.68 -12.58
C ALA A 39 1.90 -3.68 -13.68
N ILE A 40 2.13 -2.42 -13.29
CA ILE A 40 2.43 -1.34 -14.22
C ILE A 40 3.79 -1.55 -14.91
N ALA A 41 4.81 -2.02 -14.18
CA ALA A 41 6.13 -2.29 -14.75
C ALA A 41 6.05 -3.34 -15.87
N PHE A 42 5.35 -4.44 -15.65
CA PHE A 42 5.20 -5.48 -16.67
C PHE A 42 4.36 -5.01 -17.86
N ASP A 43 3.41 -4.10 -17.65
CA ASP A 43 2.66 -3.50 -18.76
C ASP A 43 3.50 -2.55 -19.61
N ILE A 44 4.42 -1.81 -18.97
CA ILE A 44 5.39 -0.96 -19.64
C ILE A 44 6.33 -1.84 -20.48
N VAL A 45 6.93 -2.88 -19.89
CA VAL A 45 7.78 -3.86 -20.58
C VAL A 45 7.01 -4.49 -21.75
N GLY A 46 5.77 -4.93 -21.53
CA GLY A 46 4.91 -5.42 -22.60
C GLY A 46 4.63 -4.38 -23.70
N ALA A 47 4.45 -3.11 -23.35
CA ALA A 47 4.23 -2.03 -24.31
C ALA A 47 5.49 -1.74 -25.16
N PHE A 48 6.67 -1.77 -24.54
CA PHE A 48 7.97 -1.50 -25.16
C PHE A 48 8.71 -2.75 -25.67
N PHE A 49 8.10 -3.93 -25.56
CA PHE A 49 8.67 -5.21 -25.98
C PHE A 49 9.37 -5.20 -27.36
N PRO A 50 8.86 -4.52 -28.42
CA PRO A 50 9.59 -4.45 -29.69
C PRO A 50 11.01 -3.86 -29.60
N LEU A 51 11.24 -2.93 -28.66
CA LEU A 51 12.53 -2.30 -28.41
C LEU A 51 13.44 -3.18 -27.52
N GLU A 52 12.85 -3.94 -26.59
CA GLU A 52 13.56 -4.79 -25.63
C GLU A 52 13.89 -6.18 -26.18
N LYS A 53 13.17 -6.61 -27.22
CA LYS A 53 13.34 -7.92 -27.87
C LYS A 53 14.80 -8.25 -28.23
N PRO A 54 15.65 -7.33 -28.73
CA PRO A 54 17.06 -7.61 -28.96
C PRO A 54 17.83 -8.00 -27.69
N ILE A 55 17.52 -7.36 -26.55
CA ILE A 55 18.15 -7.63 -25.25
C ILE A 55 17.73 -9.02 -24.76
N PHE A 56 16.43 -9.35 -24.80
CA PHE A 56 15.96 -10.69 -24.42
C PHE A 56 16.57 -11.80 -25.28
N LYS A 57 16.73 -11.55 -26.58
CA LYS A 57 17.42 -12.47 -27.48
C LYS A 57 18.90 -12.62 -27.15
N PHE A 58 19.59 -11.52 -26.88
CA PHE A 58 21.00 -11.52 -26.48
C PHE A 58 21.21 -12.33 -25.19
N LEU A 59 20.30 -12.20 -24.23
CA LEU A 59 20.34 -12.93 -22.96
C LEU A 59 19.74 -14.35 -23.03
N ALA A 60 19.31 -14.81 -24.21
CA ALA A 60 18.64 -16.09 -24.41
C ALA A 60 17.40 -16.32 -23.51
N ILE A 61 16.68 -15.26 -23.16
CA ILE A 61 15.48 -15.32 -22.33
C ILE A 61 14.27 -15.60 -23.24
N PRO A 62 13.56 -16.74 -23.08
CA PRO A 62 12.37 -17.05 -23.86
C PRO A 62 11.20 -16.20 -23.38
N ALA A 63 11.08 -14.98 -23.91
CA ALA A 63 10.06 -14.01 -23.52
C ALA A 63 9.00 -13.82 -24.62
N THR A 64 7.73 -13.94 -24.23
CA THR A 64 6.58 -13.65 -25.09
C THR A 64 5.88 -12.39 -24.61
N ARG A 65 5.55 -11.48 -25.55
CA ARG A 65 4.92 -10.20 -25.24
C ARG A 65 3.63 -10.33 -24.41
N SER A 66 2.78 -11.29 -24.73
CA SER A 66 1.51 -11.53 -24.03
C SER A 66 1.72 -11.88 -22.56
N ASN A 67 2.78 -12.64 -22.24
CA ASN A 67 3.06 -13.07 -20.87
C ASN A 67 3.31 -11.88 -19.94
N PHE A 68 3.94 -10.81 -20.45
CA PHE A 68 4.10 -9.59 -19.66
C PHE A 68 2.76 -8.94 -19.33
N PHE A 69 1.83 -8.87 -20.28
CA PHE A 69 0.49 -8.34 -20.03
C PHE A 69 -0.36 -9.26 -19.13
N ASP A 70 -0.09 -10.56 -19.10
CA ASP A 70 -0.72 -11.49 -18.16
C ASP A 70 -0.23 -11.24 -16.73
N VAL A 71 1.10 -11.13 -16.52
CA VAL A 71 1.66 -10.77 -15.22
C VAL A 71 1.11 -9.41 -14.77
N GLY A 72 1.08 -8.43 -15.68
CA GLY A 72 0.50 -7.11 -15.41
C GLY A 72 -0.95 -7.19 -14.94
N TRP A 73 -1.77 -7.97 -15.63
CA TRP A 73 -3.19 -8.16 -15.31
C TRP A 73 -3.41 -8.79 -13.93
N TYR A 74 -2.78 -9.94 -13.66
CA TYR A 74 -3.03 -10.66 -12.41
C TYR A 74 -2.51 -9.91 -11.19
N ASN A 75 -1.40 -9.18 -11.33
CA ASN A 75 -0.91 -8.31 -10.26
C ASN A 75 -1.84 -7.12 -10.02
N MET A 76 -2.39 -6.50 -11.07
CA MET A 76 -3.36 -5.41 -10.92
C MET A 76 -4.64 -5.90 -10.21
N LEU A 77 -5.15 -7.06 -10.61
CA LEU A 77 -6.32 -7.67 -9.98
C LEU A 77 -6.05 -8.02 -8.50
N ALA A 78 -4.91 -8.64 -8.21
CA ALA A 78 -4.51 -8.95 -6.85
C ALA A 78 -4.34 -7.66 -6.01
N ALA A 79 -3.71 -6.62 -6.57
CA ALA A 79 -3.57 -5.33 -5.91
C ALA A 79 -4.94 -4.76 -5.52
N ALA A 80 -5.92 -4.78 -6.43
CA ALA A 80 -7.27 -4.30 -6.14
C ALA A 80 -7.92 -5.06 -4.97
N VAL A 81 -7.83 -6.39 -4.97
CA VAL A 81 -8.39 -7.22 -3.88
C VAL A 81 -7.69 -6.95 -2.55
N VAL A 82 -6.35 -6.95 -2.54
CA VAL A 82 -5.56 -6.72 -1.32
C VAL A 82 -5.74 -5.30 -0.78
N THR A 83 -5.97 -4.30 -1.64
CA THR A 83 -6.17 -2.92 -1.21
C THR A 83 -7.39 -2.76 -0.31
N PHE A 84 -8.46 -3.54 -0.50
CA PHE A 84 -9.62 -3.52 0.41
C PHE A 84 -9.21 -3.89 1.83
N PHE A 85 -8.44 -4.98 1.99
CA PHE A 85 -7.95 -5.41 3.29
C PHE A 85 -6.94 -4.41 3.87
N THR A 86 -6.10 -3.82 3.01
CA THR A 86 -5.14 -2.78 3.41
C THR A 86 -5.84 -1.58 4.01
N VAL A 87 -6.88 -1.06 3.34
CA VAL A 87 -7.65 0.09 3.83
C VAL A 87 -8.47 -0.28 5.07
N ALA A 88 -9.10 -1.45 5.10
CA ALA A 88 -9.86 -1.91 6.26
C ALA A 88 -8.99 -2.04 7.51
N ALA A 89 -7.82 -2.67 7.38
CA ALA A 89 -6.84 -2.76 8.46
C ALA A 89 -6.35 -1.38 8.89
N GLY A 90 -6.09 -0.47 7.94
CA GLY A 90 -5.64 0.89 8.23
C GLY A 90 -6.65 1.68 9.05
N PHE A 91 -7.95 1.61 8.70
CA PHE A 91 -9.00 2.24 9.50
C PHE A 91 -9.11 1.64 10.89
N TYR A 92 -9.07 0.31 10.99
CA TYR A 92 -9.14 -0.36 12.29
C TYR A 92 -7.97 0.04 13.21
N GLU A 93 -6.75 0.04 12.69
CA GLU A 93 -5.55 0.44 13.42
C GLU A 93 -5.61 1.93 13.83
N ILE A 94 -5.93 2.84 12.91
CA ILE A 94 -6.10 4.28 13.21
C ILE A 94 -7.15 4.54 14.30
N MET A 95 -8.25 3.78 14.36
CA MET A 95 -9.26 3.91 15.41
C MET A 95 -8.77 3.52 16.81
N LEU A 96 -7.73 2.67 16.89
CA LEU A 96 -7.11 2.23 18.13
C LEU A 96 -5.81 2.99 18.46
N ALA A 97 -5.36 3.87 17.56
CA ALA A 97 -4.12 4.61 17.71
C ALA A 97 -4.21 5.65 18.84
N GLN A 98 -3.11 5.78 19.58
CA GLN A 98 -2.90 6.84 20.58
C GLN A 98 -1.63 7.61 20.19
N PRO A 99 -1.71 8.48 19.17
CA PRO A 99 -0.54 9.18 18.65
C PRO A 99 -0.04 10.25 19.62
N ASP A 100 1.25 10.53 19.55
CA ASP A 100 1.86 11.67 20.24
C ASP A 100 1.38 13.00 19.62
N THR A 101 0.79 13.89 20.43
CA THR A 101 0.22 15.17 19.98
C THR A 101 1.17 16.35 20.15
N GLU A 102 2.29 16.17 20.85
CA GLU A 102 3.23 17.26 21.17
C GLU A 102 4.31 17.46 20.09
N VAL A 103 4.36 16.56 19.12
CA VAL A 103 5.33 16.56 18.02
C VAL A 103 4.66 16.90 16.68
N ARG A 104 5.47 17.34 15.72
CA ARG A 104 5.06 17.57 14.33
C ARG A 104 5.85 16.64 13.41
N SER A 105 5.24 16.26 12.29
CA SER A 105 5.92 15.47 11.28
C SER A 105 6.99 16.28 10.54
N ALA A 106 7.82 15.60 9.75
CA ALA A 106 8.79 16.26 8.86
C ALA A 106 8.13 17.25 7.86
N TRP A 107 6.82 17.14 7.61
CA TRP A 107 6.05 18.07 6.77
C TRP A 107 5.38 19.20 7.55
N GLY A 108 5.64 19.28 8.86
CA GLY A 108 5.06 20.28 9.75
C GLY A 108 3.63 19.97 10.19
N LEU A 109 3.09 18.80 9.84
CA LEU A 109 1.71 18.40 10.16
C LEU A 109 1.62 17.87 11.59
N GLN A 110 0.43 18.00 12.20
CA GLN A 110 0.13 17.36 13.49
C GLN A 110 -0.41 15.94 13.27
N ALA A 111 -0.37 15.10 14.31
CA ALA A 111 -0.81 13.71 14.25
C ALA A 111 -2.22 13.53 13.66
N MET A 112 -3.20 14.28 14.15
CA MET A 112 -4.59 14.19 13.69
C MET A 112 -4.75 14.59 12.22
N GLU A 113 -4.02 15.62 11.80
CA GLU A 113 -4.02 16.09 10.41
C GLU A 113 -3.40 15.03 9.49
N THR A 114 -2.27 14.44 9.87
CA THR A 114 -1.63 13.34 9.13
C THR A 114 -2.54 12.11 9.06
N MET A 115 -3.20 11.73 10.17
CA MET A 115 -4.14 10.60 10.20
C MET A 115 -5.33 10.82 9.26
N LEU A 116 -5.87 12.05 9.21
CA LEU A 116 -6.98 12.40 8.33
C LEU A 116 -6.57 12.33 6.85
N TRP A 117 -5.45 12.95 6.49
CA TRP A 117 -4.93 12.91 5.11
C TRP A 117 -4.56 11.51 4.67
N HIS A 118 -3.96 10.72 5.57
CA HIS A 118 -3.67 9.32 5.31
C HIS A 118 -4.98 8.52 5.14
N GLY A 119 -5.93 8.61 6.08
CA GLY A 119 -7.21 7.90 5.98
C GLY A 119 -7.98 8.19 4.69
N VAL A 120 -8.18 9.46 4.35
CA VAL A 120 -8.86 9.87 3.10
C VAL A 120 -8.05 9.46 1.86
N GLY A 121 -6.73 9.63 1.91
CA GLY A 121 -5.82 9.22 0.83
C GLY A 121 -5.88 7.72 0.53
N GLY A 122 -6.03 6.89 1.58
CA GLY A 122 -6.17 5.44 1.44
C GLY A 122 -7.45 5.05 0.70
N VAL A 123 -8.59 5.69 1.01
CA VAL A 123 -9.86 5.47 0.31
C VAL A 123 -9.77 5.92 -1.16
N LEU A 124 -9.13 7.07 -1.41
CA LEU A 124 -8.90 7.55 -2.76
C LEU A 124 -8.05 6.57 -3.57
N LEU A 125 -6.95 6.05 -2.99
CA LEU A 125 -6.11 5.05 -3.64
C LEU A 125 -6.85 3.74 -3.93
N LEU A 126 -7.68 3.27 -3.00
CA LEU A 126 -8.55 2.11 -3.24
C LEU A 126 -9.43 2.33 -4.47
N LEU A 127 -10.13 3.48 -4.54
CA LEU A 127 -10.97 3.82 -5.68
C LEU A 127 -10.17 3.85 -6.99
N LEU A 128 -8.99 4.45 -6.97
CA LEU A 128 -8.12 4.57 -8.15
C LEU A 128 -7.58 3.21 -8.61
N ILE A 129 -7.14 2.34 -7.69
CA ILE A 129 -6.63 1.00 -8.02
C ILE A 129 -7.76 0.13 -8.58
N VAL A 130 -8.95 0.15 -7.97
CA VAL A 130 -10.13 -0.58 -8.47
C VAL A 130 -10.54 -0.03 -9.84
N GLY A 131 -10.62 1.28 -10.01
CA GLY A 131 -10.95 1.92 -11.29
C GLY A 131 -9.95 1.56 -12.39
N MET A 132 -8.65 1.57 -12.08
CA MET A 132 -7.59 1.11 -12.98
C MET A 132 -7.73 -0.37 -13.35
N THR A 133 -8.09 -1.22 -12.39
CA THR A 133 -8.30 -2.65 -12.61
C THR A 133 -9.47 -2.90 -13.55
N VAL A 134 -10.58 -2.19 -13.33
CA VAL A 134 -11.75 -2.24 -14.22
C VAL A 134 -11.37 -1.75 -15.62
N TRP A 135 -10.72 -0.60 -15.74
CA TRP A 135 -10.25 -0.08 -17.03
C TRP A 135 -9.31 -1.07 -17.73
N ARG A 136 -8.42 -1.72 -16.98
CA ARG A 136 -7.57 -2.75 -17.54
C ARG A 136 -8.36 -3.97 -17.99
N GLY A 137 -9.38 -4.39 -17.25
CA GLY A 137 -10.29 -5.47 -17.62
C GLY A 137 -10.99 -5.19 -18.95
N PHE A 138 -11.49 -3.97 -19.17
CA PHE A 138 -12.05 -3.54 -20.45
C PHE A 138 -11.03 -3.65 -21.59
N GLN A 139 -9.78 -3.22 -21.37
CA GLN A 139 -8.72 -3.36 -22.37
C GLN A 139 -8.44 -4.85 -22.67
N ARG A 140 -8.37 -5.70 -21.64
CA ARG A 140 -8.06 -7.12 -21.78
C ARG A 140 -9.13 -7.93 -22.46
N PHE A 141 -10.40 -7.72 -22.12
CA PHE A 141 -11.50 -8.63 -22.51
C PHE A 141 -12.46 -8.05 -23.55
N LEU A 142 -12.42 -6.74 -23.81
CA LEU A 142 -13.39 -6.09 -24.71
C LEU A 142 -12.74 -5.33 -25.85
N TRP A 143 -11.81 -4.41 -25.56
CA TRP A 143 -11.36 -3.44 -26.57
C TRP A 143 -10.01 -3.77 -27.22
N ARG A 144 -9.13 -4.48 -26.51
CA ARG A 144 -7.74 -4.73 -26.97
C ARG A 144 -7.29 -6.19 -26.88
N GLN A 145 -8.23 -7.14 -26.71
CA GLN A 145 -7.93 -8.57 -26.62
C GLN A 145 -7.10 -9.08 -27.81
N ASP A 146 -7.41 -8.61 -29.02
CA ASP A 146 -6.73 -9.03 -30.26
C ASP A 146 -5.58 -8.10 -30.68
N LYS A 147 -5.17 -7.15 -29.82
CA LYS A 147 -4.12 -6.18 -30.16
C LYS A 147 -2.78 -6.64 -29.61
N ALA A 148 -1.74 -6.57 -30.45
CA ALA A 148 -0.37 -6.88 -30.03
C ALA A 148 0.09 -6.05 -28.82
N ARG A 149 -0.36 -4.78 -28.71
CA ARG A 149 -0.26 -3.99 -27.47
C ARG A 149 -1.61 -4.04 -26.76
N GLN A 150 -1.71 -4.81 -25.69
CA GLN A 150 -2.97 -5.00 -24.97
C GLN A 150 -3.34 -3.79 -24.09
N VAL A 151 -2.39 -2.89 -23.82
CA VAL A 151 -2.60 -1.69 -23.00
C VAL A 151 -2.58 -0.36 -23.78
N GLN A 152 -3.26 0.67 -23.26
CA GLN A 152 -3.25 2.04 -23.76
C GLN A 152 -2.17 2.89 -23.07
N TRP A 153 -1.66 3.92 -23.76
CA TRP A 153 -0.69 4.85 -23.17
C TRP A 153 -1.28 5.67 -22.02
N THR A 154 -2.54 6.07 -22.15
CA THR A 154 -3.25 6.82 -21.10
C THR A 154 -3.41 6.00 -19.82
N TYR A 155 -3.61 4.68 -19.95
CA TYR A 155 -3.61 3.75 -18.82
C TYR A 155 -2.24 3.68 -18.13
N LEU A 156 -1.15 3.57 -18.92
CA LEU A 156 0.21 3.56 -18.35
C LEU A 156 0.54 4.88 -17.65
N LEU A 157 0.19 6.01 -18.25
CA LEU A 157 0.40 7.33 -17.67
C LEU A 157 -0.40 7.51 -16.37
N ALA A 158 -1.65 7.06 -16.34
CA ALA A 158 -2.47 7.05 -15.12
C ALA A 158 -1.85 6.15 -14.04
N GLY A 159 -1.33 4.98 -14.40
CA GLY A 159 -0.59 4.10 -13.50
C GLY A 159 0.63 4.76 -12.88
N LEU A 160 1.43 5.47 -13.67
CA LEU A 160 2.58 6.25 -13.17
C LEU A 160 2.16 7.41 -12.26
N GLY A 161 1.05 8.09 -12.59
CA GLY A 161 0.48 9.14 -11.73
C GLY A 161 0.01 8.60 -10.38
N ILE A 162 -0.66 7.44 -10.38
CA ILE A 162 -1.07 6.76 -9.14
C ILE A 162 0.15 6.29 -8.36
N PHE A 163 1.18 5.77 -9.01
CA PHE A 163 2.43 5.41 -8.35
C PHE A 163 3.08 6.60 -7.61
N ALA A 164 3.12 7.79 -8.24
CA ALA A 164 3.58 9.00 -7.57
C ALA A 164 2.68 9.39 -6.37
N LEU A 165 1.36 9.25 -6.52
CA LEU A 165 0.41 9.49 -5.42
C LEU A 165 0.65 8.50 -4.25
N MET A 166 0.91 7.22 -4.53
CA MET A 166 1.23 6.21 -3.53
C MET A 166 2.51 6.56 -2.76
N PHE A 167 3.51 7.16 -3.41
CA PHE A 167 4.73 7.61 -2.74
C PHE A 167 4.44 8.72 -1.72
N VAL A 168 3.66 9.73 -2.12
CA VAL A 168 3.22 10.81 -1.23
C VAL A 168 2.39 10.25 -0.07
N HIS A 169 1.42 9.40 -0.37
CA HIS A 169 0.54 8.81 0.63
C HIS A 169 1.27 7.85 1.59
N GLY A 170 2.19 7.04 1.07
CA GLY A 170 3.06 6.16 1.87
C GLY A 170 3.99 6.96 2.79
N THR A 171 4.43 8.14 2.38
CA THR A 171 5.22 9.04 3.25
C THR A 171 4.40 9.53 4.44
N LEU A 172 3.11 9.85 4.26
CA LEU A 172 2.22 10.16 5.38
C LEU A 172 2.10 8.98 6.35
N GLY A 173 1.96 7.75 5.83
CA GLY A 173 1.93 6.54 6.67
C GLY A 173 3.23 6.31 7.43
N ALA A 174 4.38 6.56 6.81
CA ALA A 174 5.68 6.49 7.47
C ALA A 174 5.82 7.53 8.59
N GLN A 175 5.30 8.74 8.41
CA GLN A 175 5.26 9.76 9.46
C GLN A 175 4.35 9.35 10.64
N LEU A 176 3.19 8.71 10.38
CA LEU A 176 2.35 8.11 11.43
C LEU A 176 3.13 7.14 12.32
N ALA A 177 3.92 6.29 11.69
CA ALA A 177 4.72 5.30 12.40
C ALA A 177 5.89 5.95 13.16
N ALA A 178 6.76 6.68 12.47
CA ALA A 178 8.04 7.16 13.01
C ALA A 178 7.90 8.44 13.87
N ASP A 179 7.11 9.40 13.41
CA ASP A 179 7.00 10.70 14.08
C ASP A 179 5.99 10.65 15.23
N PHE A 180 4.90 9.89 15.06
CA PHE A 180 3.79 9.85 16.02
C PHE A 180 3.67 8.52 16.79
N GLY A 181 4.53 7.53 16.50
CA GLY A 181 4.59 6.26 17.23
C GLY A 181 3.39 5.34 17.04
N VAL A 182 2.60 5.53 15.96
CA VAL A 182 1.39 4.74 15.71
C VAL A 182 1.76 3.27 15.50
N HIS A 183 1.38 2.44 16.48
CA HIS A 183 1.57 0.99 16.52
C HIS A 183 3.02 0.47 16.40
N ILE A 184 4.02 1.34 16.57
CA ILE A 184 5.41 0.91 16.77
C ILE A 184 5.68 0.80 18.27
N SER A 185 5.68 -0.44 18.77
CA SER A 185 5.95 -0.75 20.18
C SER A 185 7.27 -0.17 20.67
N ALA A 186 8.35 -0.29 19.89
CA ALA A 186 9.68 0.17 20.29
C ALA A 186 9.74 1.71 20.44
N ASP A 187 9.25 2.46 19.44
CA ASP A 187 9.22 3.93 19.48
C ASP A 187 8.36 4.44 20.64
N ARG A 188 7.22 3.79 20.90
CA ARG A 188 6.37 4.12 22.06
C ARG A 188 7.12 3.90 23.38
N LEU A 189 7.79 2.76 23.53
CA LEU A 189 8.54 2.43 24.75
C LEU A 189 9.73 3.38 24.96
N LEU A 190 10.48 3.69 23.89
CA LEU A 190 11.57 4.66 23.95
C LEU A 190 11.09 6.06 24.37
N ARG A 191 9.93 6.52 23.87
CA ARG A 191 9.32 7.79 24.29
C ARG A 191 8.84 7.79 25.74
N LEU A 192 8.39 6.65 26.24
CA LEU A 192 8.03 6.46 27.64
C LEU A 192 9.27 6.30 28.56
N GLY A 193 10.50 6.41 28.01
CA GLY A 193 11.75 6.22 28.75
C GLY A 193 12.00 4.78 29.18
N GLN A 194 11.33 3.81 28.54
CA GLN A 194 11.44 2.39 28.82
C GLN A 194 12.43 1.73 27.86
N ASP A 195 13.16 0.71 28.33
CA ASP A 195 14.04 -0.09 27.47
C ASP A 195 13.21 -1.18 26.76
N PRO A 196 13.05 -1.10 25.42
CA PRO A 196 12.29 -2.10 24.68
C PRO A 196 12.87 -3.52 24.83
N ASN A 197 14.19 -3.65 25.04
CA ASN A 197 14.85 -4.95 25.21
C ASN A 197 14.53 -5.62 26.55
N LEU A 198 13.99 -4.88 27.51
CA LEU A 198 13.54 -5.41 28.80
C LEU A 198 12.02 -5.68 28.79
N VAL A 199 11.25 -4.85 28.07
CA VAL A 199 9.78 -4.89 28.09
C VAL A 199 9.18 -5.81 27.02
N LEU A 200 9.83 -5.97 25.85
CA LEU A 200 9.31 -6.77 24.72
C LEU A 200 9.88 -8.20 24.64
N LYS A 201 10.46 -8.72 25.74
CA LYS A 201 10.99 -10.10 25.78
C LYS A 201 9.91 -11.17 25.75
#